data_AF-A0A6M1T9P3-F1
#
_entry.id   AF-A0A6M1T9P3-F1
#
_cell.length_a   1.000
_cell.length_b   1.000
_cell.length_c   1.000
_cell.angle_alpha   90.00
_cell.angle_beta   90.00
_cell.angle_gamma   90.00
#
_symmetry.space_group_name_H-M   'P 1'
#
loop_
_entity.id
_entity.type
_entity.pdbx_description
1 polymer ?
#
loop_
_entity_poly.entity_id
_entity_poly.type
_entity_poly.pdbx_seq_one_letter_code
_entity_poly.pdbx_strand_id
1 'polypeptide(L)'
;LGVHQNVASSLSSRKDKIIKLLKDEEWKGEVAPIELAVKDKLNKLAQEYHEQIKSYKNLKEQKERDKLRKKINKLSAKKKLGRKFHTIQAIIQKQRKIKLFKKACEKLKSKPISDKVRKLGGVIANEIEDELKDYLRIFRVAHLPFEVKGKARSGETKSEMNLMNEHDLPPEDILSEGEQNSASLAYFLSEISHADHNGTLVFDDPISSLDSFRCEYVAELIGDLCEERQVIVFTHDMFFLHLLLHQVSKRSIPNKTYYVKRTSQYAGVVEDNLPWEAKPISESWLSVLKKDFENLDGMFEKVDTDKYRYHVDSFYQRLRKGWEKLVEEVLFKGVINRFDHMIHISRIQSMDISEASLQKVKDSWSKCSRFVHHDSVFARLSTPRPNEIKQDLDLFIELAKDLKEIES
;
A
#
# COMPACT_ATOMS: atom_id res chain seq x y z
N LEU A 1 -40.98 -102.27 -23.80
CA LEU A 1 -41.43 -103.50 -24.50
C LEU A 1 -40.57 -104.74 -24.17
N GLY A 2 -39.24 -104.65 -24.07
CA GLY A 2 -38.38 -105.81 -23.71
C GLY A 2 -38.50 -106.37 -22.28
N VAL A 3 -39.06 -105.63 -21.32
CA VAL A 3 -39.22 -106.10 -19.92
C VAL A 3 -40.40 -107.06 -19.76
N HIS A 4 -41.43 -106.96 -20.60
CA HIS A 4 -42.62 -107.80 -20.49
C HIS A 4 -42.40 -109.24 -20.99
N GLN A 5 -41.55 -109.44 -22.00
CA GLN A 5 -41.22 -110.78 -22.52
C GLN A 5 -40.40 -111.63 -21.52
N ASN A 6 -39.51 -111.00 -20.73
CA ASN A 6 -38.70 -111.71 -19.73
C ASN A 6 -39.51 -112.16 -18.50
N VAL A 7 -40.50 -111.37 -18.07
CA VAL A 7 -41.32 -111.74 -16.91
C VAL A 7 -42.32 -112.85 -17.26
N ALA A 8 -42.92 -112.79 -18.46
CA ALA A 8 -43.86 -113.81 -18.93
C ALA A 8 -43.19 -115.18 -19.15
N SER A 9 -41.99 -115.22 -19.71
CA SER A 9 -41.21 -116.45 -19.90
C SER A 9 -40.73 -117.05 -18.57
N SER A 10 -40.29 -116.21 -17.62
CA SER A 10 -39.95 -116.62 -16.26
C SER A 10 -41.13 -117.23 -15.49
N LEU A 11 -42.33 -116.63 -15.61
CA LEU A 11 -43.55 -117.15 -15.01
C LEU A 11 -44.01 -118.49 -15.64
N SER A 12 -43.87 -118.64 -16.95
CA SER A 12 -44.20 -119.90 -17.63
C SER A 12 -43.24 -121.03 -17.24
N SER A 13 -41.93 -120.76 -17.23
CA SER A 13 -40.92 -121.71 -16.78
C SER A 13 -41.14 -122.15 -15.33
N ARG A 14 -41.57 -121.23 -14.46
CA ARG A 14 -41.92 -121.52 -13.07
C ARG A 14 -43.16 -122.42 -12.97
N LYS A 15 -44.20 -122.14 -13.74
CA LYS A 15 -45.40 -122.99 -13.81
C LYS A 15 -45.03 -124.41 -14.23
N ASP A 16 -44.20 -124.57 -15.25
CA ASP A 16 -43.79 -125.89 -15.76
C ASP A 16 -42.92 -126.66 -14.74
N LYS A 17 -42.06 -125.97 -13.98
CA LYS A 17 -41.27 -126.57 -12.89
C LYS A 17 -42.14 -127.01 -11.71
N ILE A 18 -43.14 -126.20 -11.33
CA ILE A 18 -44.09 -126.55 -10.26
C ILE A 18 -44.94 -127.76 -10.68
N ILE A 19 -45.40 -127.80 -11.93
CA ILE A 19 -46.17 -128.93 -12.47
C ILE A 19 -45.32 -130.22 -12.52
N LYS A 20 -44.01 -130.12 -12.82
CA LYS A 20 -43.09 -131.28 -12.75
C LYS A 20 -42.89 -131.76 -11.32
N LEU A 21 -42.56 -130.87 -10.38
CA LEU A 21 -42.38 -131.22 -8.97
C LEU A 21 -43.64 -131.84 -8.34
N LEU A 22 -44.83 -131.41 -8.75
CA LEU A 22 -46.10 -132.01 -8.33
C LEU A 22 -46.36 -133.39 -8.94
N LYS A 23 -45.82 -133.70 -10.12
CA LYS A 23 -45.95 -135.02 -10.75
C LYS A 23 -44.97 -136.05 -10.18
N ASP A 24 -43.82 -135.60 -9.70
CA ASP A 24 -42.76 -136.47 -9.15
C ASP A 24 -42.85 -136.62 -7.60
N GLU A 25 -43.94 -136.12 -6.97
CA GLU A 25 -44.22 -136.13 -5.51
C GLU A 25 -43.09 -135.58 -4.61
N GLU A 26 -42.20 -134.74 -5.15
CA GLU A 26 -41.13 -134.08 -4.40
C GLU A 26 -41.58 -132.73 -3.83
N TRP A 27 -41.95 -132.72 -2.55
CA TRP A 27 -42.48 -131.53 -1.85
C TRP A 27 -41.43 -130.56 -1.31
N LYS A 28 -40.13 -130.81 -1.52
CA LYS A 28 -39.02 -129.96 -1.04
C LYS A 28 -38.25 -129.21 -2.13
N GLY A 29 -38.70 -129.27 -3.40
CA GLY A 29 -38.02 -128.57 -4.49
C GLY A 29 -38.10 -127.04 -4.36
N GLU A 30 -36.95 -126.35 -4.26
CA GLU A 30 -36.91 -124.89 -4.23
C GLU A 30 -37.23 -124.27 -5.60
N VAL A 31 -38.24 -123.40 -5.61
CA VAL A 31 -38.62 -122.62 -6.79
C VAL A 31 -38.05 -121.21 -6.65
N ALA A 32 -37.18 -120.80 -7.57
CA ALA A 32 -36.51 -119.51 -7.52
C ALA A 32 -37.51 -118.32 -7.41
N PRO A 33 -37.24 -117.32 -6.55
CA PRO A 33 -38.08 -116.14 -6.41
C PRO A 33 -38.08 -115.30 -7.70
N ILE A 34 -39.21 -114.66 -8.00
CA ILE A 34 -39.33 -113.77 -9.16
C ILE A 34 -38.62 -112.46 -8.81
N GLU A 35 -37.69 -112.02 -9.64
CA GLU A 35 -37.11 -110.67 -9.52
C GLU A 35 -38.20 -109.61 -9.71
N LEU A 36 -38.53 -108.89 -8.63
CA LEU A 36 -39.56 -107.85 -8.56
C LEU A 36 -39.15 -106.52 -9.24
N ALA A 37 -38.41 -106.58 -10.36
CA ALA A 37 -37.89 -105.41 -11.07
C ALA A 37 -38.98 -104.42 -11.52
N VAL A 38 -40.23 -104.87 -11.68
CA VAL A 38 -41.38 -104.01 -12.02
C VAL A 38 -41.86 -103.22 -10.80
N LYS A 39 -41.84 -103.81 -9.60
CA LYS A 39 -42.27 -103.16 -8.35
C LYS A 39 -41.31 -102.04 -7.98
N ASP A 40 -40.00 -102.27 -8.11
CA ASP A 40 -38.99 -101.26 -7.80
C ASP A 40 -39.02 -100.10 -8.79
N LYS A 41 -39.25 -100.36 -10.08
CA LYS A 41 -39.46 -99.31 -11.09
C LYS A 41 -40.72 -98.49 -10.84
N LEU A 42 -41.83 -99.13 -10.48
CA LEU A 42 -43.08 -98.44 -10.13
C LEU A 42 -42.92 -97.61 -8.85
N ASN A 43 -42.21 -98.11 -7.84
CA ASN A 43 -41.91 -97.36 -6.62
C ASN A 43 -41.02 -96.15 -6.91
N LYS A 44 -40.03 -96.28 -7.80
CA LYS A 44 -39.18 -95.15 -8.22
C LYS A 44 -39.99 -94.08 -8.95
N LEU A 45 -40.85 -94.50 -9.88
CA LEU A 45 -41.75 -93.59 -10.59
C LEU A 45 -42.74 -92.91 -9.64
N ALA A 46 -43.28 -93.66 -8.68
CA ALA A 46 -44.17 -93.13 -7.65
C ALA A 46 -43.47 -92.12 -6.74
N GLN A 47 -42.20 -92.37 -6.37
CA GLN A 47 -41.36 -91.43 -5.62
C GLN A 47 -41.10 -90.14 -6.42
N GLU A 48 -40.73 -90.25 -7.70
CA GLU A 48 -40.53 -89.08 -8.58
C GLU A 48 -41.82 -88.26 -8.72
N TYR A 49 -42.97 -88.91 -8.93
CA TYR A 49 -44.25 -88.22 -8.96
C TYR A 49 -44.63 -87.63 -7.60
N HIS A 50 -44.30 -88.28 -6.48
CA HIS A 50 -44.51 -87.72 -5.14
C HIS A 50 -43.65 -86.48 -4.89
N GLU A 51 -42.39 -86.48 -5.32
CA GLU A 51 -41.51 -85.33 -5.25
C GLU A 51 -42.01 -84.18 -6.12
N GLN A 52 -42.46 -84.48 -7.34
CA GLN A 52 -43.10 -83.50 -8.21
C GLN A 52 -44.38 -82.94 -7.58
N ILE A 53 -45.27 -83.78 -7.04
CA ILE A 53 -46.49 -83.33 -6.35
C ILE A 53 -46.15 -82.49 -5.13
N LYS A 54 -45.12 -82.84 -4.36
CA LYS A 54 -44.64 -82.05 -3.22
C LYS A 54 -44.11 -80.69 -3.69
N SER A 55 -43.38 -80.64 -4.80
CA SER A 55 -42.92 -79.39 -5.41
C SER A 55 -44.11 -78.52 -5.89
N TYR A 56 -45.15 -79.13 -6.48
CA TYR A 56 -46.35 -78.43 -6.94
C TYR A 56 -47.27 -77.99 -5.79
N LYS A 57 -47.33 -78.73 -4.69
CA LYS A 57 -48.02 -78.33 -3.45
C LYS A 57 -47.30 -77.18 -2.76
N ASN A 58 -45.97 -77.20 -2.69
CA ASN A 58 -45.18 -76.07 -2.18
C ASN A 58 -45.36 -74.81 -3.06
N LEU A 59 -45.56 -74.98 -4.37
CA LEU A 59 -45.94 -73.90 -5.28
C LEU A 59 -47.37 -73.36 -5.06
N LYS A 60 -48.25 -74.05 -4.31
CA LYS A 60 -49.54 -73.47 -3.88
C LYS A 60 -49.36 -72.50 -2.70
N GLU A 61 -48.28 -72.59 -1.93
CA GLU A 61 -47.98 -71.64 -0.85
C GLU A 61 -47.57 -70.27 -1.42
N GLN A 62 -48.27 -69.22 -1.01
CA GLN A 62 -48.05 -67.84 -1.48
C GLN A 62 -46.60 -67.37 -1.28
N LYS A 63 -45.99 -67.76 -0.16
CA LYS A 63 -44.63 -67.35 0.24
C LYS A 63 -43.53 -67.87 -0.70
N GLU A 64 -43.62 -69.12 -1.15
CA GLU A 64 -42.65 -69.70 -2.10
C GLU A 64 -42.79 -69.06 -3.49
N ARG A 65 -44.03 -68.82 -3.94
CA ARG A 65 -44.31 -68.08 -5.19
C ARG A 65 -43.75 -66.66 -5.17
N ASP A 66 -43.89 -65.95 -4.05
CA ASP A 66 -43.34 -64.60 -3.91
C ASP A 66 -41.81 -64.58 -3.88
N LYS A 67 -41.16 -65.58 -3.26
CA LYS A 67 -39.69 -65.73 -3.33
C LYS A 67 -39.22 -65.96 -4.76
N LEU A 68 -39.88 -66.86 -5.50
CA LEU A 68 -39.57 -67.15 -6.90
C LEU A 68 -39.82 -65.94 -7.80
N ARG A 69 -40.94 -65.22 -7.61
CA ARG A 69 -41.22 -63.95 -8.31
C ARG A 69 -40.16 -62.89 -8.01
N LYS A 70 -39.76 -62.72 -6.75
CA LYS A 70 -38.65 -61.82 -6.38
C LYS A 70 -37.35 -62.22 -7.06
N LYS A 71 -37.05 -63.52 -7.15
CA LYS A 71 -35.86 -64.04 -7.82
C LYS A 71 -35.91 -63.79 -9.32
N ILE A 72 -37.04 -64.05 -9.98
CA ILE A 72 -37.26 -63.75 -11.40
C ILE A 72 -37.14 -62.25 -11.67
N ASN A 73 -37.76 -61.40 -10.85
CA ASN A 73 -37.67 -59.95 -10.98
C ASN A 73 -36.22 -59.46 -10.81
N LYS A 74 -35.48 -60.00 -9.83
CA LYS A 74 -34.06 -59.69 -9.62
C LYS A 74 -33.19 -60.11 -10.81
N LEU A 75 -33.42 -61.30 -11.37
CA LEU A 75 -32.68 -61.81 -12.53
C LEU A 75 -33.04 -61.04 -13.81
N SER A 76 -34.32 -60.72 -14.01
CA SER A 76 -34.79 -59.87 -15.11
C SER A 76 -34.20 -58.46 -15.01
N ALA A 77 -34.17 -57.87 -13.82
CA ALA A 77 -33.51 -56.59 -13.56
C ALA A 77 -32.00 -56.66 -13.84
N LYS A 78 -31.31 -57.73 -13.40
CA LYS A 78 -29.88 -57.95 -13.73
C LYS A 78 -29.65 -58.09 -15.24
N LYS A 79 -30.52 -58.81 -15.97
CA LYS A 79 -30.42 -58.96 -17.43
C LYS A 79 -30.65 -57.63 -18.15
N LYS A 80 -31.63 -56.84 -17.71
CA LYS A 80 -31.88 -55.47 -18.22
C LYS A 80 -30.71 -54.53 -17.90
N LEU A 81 -30.14 -54.63 -16.69
CA LEU A 81 -28.97 -53.85 -16.28
C LEU A 81 -27.74 -54.23 -17.11
N GLY A 82 -27.48 -55.52 -17.33
CA GLY A 82 -26.36 -56.02 -18.14
C GLY A 82 -26.33 -55.41 -19.54
N ARG A 83 -27.50 -55.30 -20.20
CA ARG A 83 -27.63 -54.66 -21.52
C ARG A 83 -27.22 -53.18 -21.54
N LYS A 84 -27.34 -52.48 -20.41
CA LYS A 84 -27.03 -51.04 -20.27
C LYS A 84 -25.86 -50.78 -19.32
N PHE A 85 -25.13 -51.81 -18.91
CA PHE A 85 -24.15 -51.74 -17.81
C PHE A 85 -23.03 -50.77 -18.15
N HIS A 86 -22.43 -50.89 -19.34
CA HIS A 86 -21.38 -49.99 -19.79
C HIS A 86 -21.87 -48.54 -19.93
N THR A 87 -23.10 -48.32 -20.40
CA THR A 87 -23.69 -46.98 -20.50
C THR A 87 -23.87 -46.34 -19.11
N ILE A 88 -24.41 -47.10 -18.14
CA ILE A 88 -24.59 -46.63 -16.77
C ILE A 88 -23.24 -46.38 -16.09
N GLN A 89 -22.27 -47.27 -16.30
CA GLN A 89 -20.91 -47.11 -15.78
C GLN A 89 -20.24 -45.84 -16.34
N ALA A 90 -20.37 -45.58 -17.64
CA ALA A 90 -19.85 -44.37 -18.28
C ALA A 90 -20.52 -43.09 -17.73
N ILE A 91 -21.84 -43.11 -17.53
CA ILE A 91 -22.57 -41.99 -16.92
C ILE A 91 -22.11 -41.74 -15.48
N ILE A 92 -21.94 -42.79 -14.67
CA ILE A 92 -21.44 -42.67 -13.30
C ILE A 92 -20.03 -42.09 -13.28
N GLN A 93 -19.14 -42.56 -14.15
CA GLN A 93 -17.78 -42.01 -14.26
C GLN A 93 -17.80 -40.54 -14.70
N LYS A 94 -18.64 -40.17 -15.68
CA LYS A 94 -18.80 -38.79 -16.12
C LYS A 94 -19.34 -37.90 -14.99
N GLN A 95 -20.33 -38.36 -14.21
CA GLN A 95 -20.83 -37.65 -13.04
C GLN A 95 -19.76 -37.47 -11.96
N ARG A 96 -18.92 -38.49 -11.72
CA ARG A 96 -17.79 -38.37 -10.79
C ARG A 96 -16.79 -37.31 -11.26
N LYS A 97 -16.43 -37.29 -12.54
CA LYS A 97 -15.56 -36.26 -13.13
C LYS A 97 -16.17 -34.87 -13.01
N ILE A 98 -17.46 -34.71 -13.33
CA ILE A 98 -18.17 -33.42 -13.19
C ILE A 98 -18.16 -32.95 -11.73
N LYS A 99 -18.42 -33.83 -10.76
CA LYS A 99 -18.33 -33.48 -9.33
C LYS A 99 -16.92 -33.02 -8.94
N LEU A 100 -15.89 -33.69 -9.46
CA LEU A 100 -14.50 -33.32 -9.20
C LEU A 100 -14.16 -31.95 -9.81
N PHE A 101 -14.54 -31.71 -11.07
CA PHE A 101 -14.32 -30.42 -11.73
C PHE A 101 -15.10 -29.29 -11.06
N LYS A 102 -16.35 -29.50 -10.63
CA LYS A 102 -17.10 -28.50 -9.86
C LYS A 102 -16.37 -28.10 -8.58
N LYS A 103 -15.85 -29.08 -7.81
CA LYS A 103 -15.04 -28.80 -6.62
C LYS A 103 -13.74 -28.06 -6.95
N ALA A 104 -13.08 -28.39 -8.05
CA ALA A 104 -11.89 -27.68 -8.50
C ALA A 104 -12.20 -26.23 -8.91
N CYS A 105 -13.27 -26.02 -9.70
CA CYS A 105 -13.75 -24.69 -10.08
C CYS A 105 -14.12 -23.84 -8.86
N GLU A 106 -14.70 -24.43 -7.81
CA GLU A 106 -14.96 -23.71 -6.54
C GLU A 106 -13.70 -23.23 -5.86
N LYS A 107 -12.62 -24.03 -5.85
CA LYS A 107 -11.33 -23.63 -5.29
C LYS A 107 -10.58 -22.59 -6.14
N LEU A 108 -10.90 -22.50 -7.43
CA LEU A 108 -10.34 -21.52 -8.36
C LEU A 108 -11.11 -20.19 -8.38
N LYS A 109 -12.20 -20.06 -7.60
CA LYS A 109 -12.93 -18.80 -7.53
C LYS A 109 -12.04 -17.75 -6.85
N SER A 110 -11.85 -16.62 -7.50
CA SER A 110 -11.13 -15.46 -6.94
C SER A 110 -11.89 -14.75 -5.82
N LYS A 111 -13.21 -14.96 -5.73
CA LYS A 111 -14.11 -14.25 -4.81
C LYS A 111 -13.64 -14.27 -3.34
N PRO A 112 -13.22 -15.40 -2.72
CA PRO A 112 -12.72 -15.41 -1.36
C PRO A 112 -11.44 -14.58 -1.15
N ILE A 113 -10.58 -14.53 -2.17
CA ILE A 113 -9.36 -13.70 -2.14
C ILE A 113 -9.77 -12.22 -2.23
N SER A 114 -10.65 -11.86 -3.17
CA SER A 114 -11.17 -10.50 -3.31
C SER A 114 -11.90 -10.01 -2.07
N ASP A 115 -12.71 -10.86 -1.43
CA ASP A 115 -13.43 -10.53 -0.19
C ASP A 115 -12.44 -10.27 0.95
N LYS A 116 -11.34 -11.04 1.02
CA LYS A 116 -10.30 -10.86 2.04
C LYS A 116 -9.47 -9.60 1.80
N VAL A 117 -9.08 -9.30 0.55
CA VAL A 117 -8.41 -8.05 0.17
C VAL A 117 -9.29 -6.86 0.53
N ARG A 118 -10.59 -6.90 0.22
CA ARG A 118 -11.54 -5.85 0.60
C ARG A 118 -11.61 -5.66 2.11
N LYS A 119 -11.65 -6.74 2.88
CA LYS A 119 -11.69 -6.66 4.35
C LYS A 119 -10.42 -6.03 4.92
N LEU A 120 -9.25 -6.43 4.43
CA LEU A 120 -7.97 -5.86 4.86
C LEU A 120 -7.84 -4.39 4.47
N GLY A 121 -8.20 -4.04 3.23
CA GLY A 121 -8.22 -2.65 2.77
C GLY A 121 -9.14 -1.75 3.60
N GLY A 122 -10.26 -2.28 4.08
CA GLY A 122 -11.16 -1.53 4.98
C GLY A 122 -10.57 -1.26 6.37
N VAL A 123 -9.72 -2.15 6.90
CA VAL A 123 -9.03 -1.91 8.19
C VAL A 123 -8.02 -0.79 8.04
N ILE A 124 -7.17 -0.86 7.02
CA ILE A 124 -6.16 0.17 6.72
C ILE A 124 -6.82 1.53 6.44
N ALA A 125 -7.94 1.54 5.69
CA ALA A 125 -8.66 2.77 5.42
C ALA A 125 -9.18 3.45 6.70
N ASN A 126 -9.62 2.68 7.70
CA ASN A 126 -10.06 3.23 8.97
C ASN A 126 -8.88 3.80 9.78
N GLU A 127 -7.72 3.12 9.78
CA GLU A 127 -6.52 3.60 10.47
C GLU A 127 -6.01 4.91 9.85
N ILE A 128 -5.97 4.99 8.52
CA ILE A 128 -5.67 6.22 7.77
C ILE A 128 -6.70 7.30 8.08
N GLU A 129 -7.99 6.98 8.14
CA GLU A 129 -9.05 7.95 8.45
C GLU A 129 -8.90 8.54 9.86
N ASP A 130 -8.54 7.72 10.85
CA ASP A 130 -8.34 8.18 12.22
C ASP A 130 -7.13 9.11 12.32
N GLU A 131 -6.00 8.77 11.69
CA GLU A 131 -4.81 9.62 11.71
C GLU A 131 -4.99 10.90 10.87
N LEU A 132 -5.74 10.81 9.76
CA LEU A 132 -6.15 11.97 8.99
C LEU A 132 -6.97 12.96 9.84
N LYS A 133 -7.90 12.46 10.68
CA LYS A 133 -8.66 13.33 11.61
C LYS A 133 -7.73 14.07 12.56
N ASP A 134 -6.69 13.40 13.06
CA ASP A 134 -5.73 14.02 13.96
C ASP A 134 -4.91 15.11 13.24
N TYR A 135 -4.36 14.83 12.06
CA TYR A 135 -3.67 15.86 11.28
C TYR A 135 -4.58 17.04 10.92
N LEU A 136 -5.82 16.81 10.49
CA LEU A 136 -6.77 17.88 10.17
C LEU A 136 -7.12 18.76 11.37
N ARG A 137 -7.18 18.19 12.58
CA ARG A 137 -7.32 18.96 13.82
C ARG A 137 -6.11 19.87 14.06
N ILE A 138 -4.91 19.34 13.83
CA ILE A 138 -3.68 20.11 14.04
C ILE A 138 -3.56 21.24 13.02
N PHE A 139 -3.89 20.98 11.75
CA PHE A 139 -3.97 22.00 10.70
C PHE A 139 -5.16 22.98 10.85
N ARG A 140 -5.98 22.85 11.90
CA ARG A 140 -7.17 23.67 12.17
C ARG A 140 -8.17 23.68 11.01
N VAL A 141 -8.33 22.53 10.36
CA VAL A 141 -9.30 22.28 9.26
C VAL A 141 -10.23 21.11 9.57
N ALA A 142 -10.40 20.77 10.84
CA ALA A 142 -11.30 19.69 11.29
C ALA A 142 -12.79 19.98 11.05
N HIS A 143 -13.16 21.20 10.70
CA HIS A 143 -14.54 21.54 10.29
C HIS A 143 -14.89 20.99 8.91
N LEU A 144 -13.90 20.59 8.11
CA LEU A 144 -14.13 20.03 6.79
C LEU A 144 -14.83 18.67 6.93
N PRO A 145 -16.02 18.50 6.34
CA PRO A 145 -16.71 17.22 6.37
C PRO A 145 -16.07 16.30 5.32
N PHE A 146 -15.43 15.21 5.73
CA PHE A 146 -14.76 14.28 4.81
C PHE A 146 -15.10 12.81 5.09
N GLU A 147 -15.00 12.00 4.05
CA GLU A 147 -15.07 10.53 4.08
C GLU A 147 -13.85 9.95 3.37
N VAL A 148 -13.18 8.98 3.98
CA VAL A 148 -12.13 8.20 3.30
C VAL A 148 -12.77 6.95 2.71
N LYS A 149 -12.95 6.92 1.39
CA LYS A 149 -13.53 5.76 0.69
C LYS A 149 -12.43 4.83 0.18
N GLY A 150 -12.32 3.67 0.80
CA GLY A 150 -11.55 2.54 0.25
C GLY A 150 -12.28 1.88 -0.93
N LYS A 151 -11.88 2.20 -2.16
CA LYS A 151 -12.34 1.50 -3.38
C LYS A 151 -11.37 0.38 -3.74
N ALA A 152 -11.74 -0.86 -3.41
CA ALA A 152 -11.03 -2.06 -3.91
C ALA A 152 -11.55 -2.43 -5.30
N ARG A 153 -10.77 -2.20 -6.36
CA ARG A 153 -11.09 -2.65 -7.73
C ARG A 153 -9.98 -3.58 -8.22
N SER A 154 -10.33 -4.85 -8.40
CA SER A 154 -9.51 -5.84 -9.13
C SER A 154 -8.05 -5.99 -8.65
N GLY A 155 -7.80 -5.94 -7.33
CA GLY A 155 -6.48 -6.19 -6.74
C GLY A 155 -5.70 -4.93 -6.35
N GLU A 156 -6.15 -3.75 -6.77
CA GLU A 156 -5.66 -2.47 -6.27
C GLU A 156 -6.68 -1.88 -5.29
N THR A 157 -6.19 -1.46 -4.12
CA THR A 157 -6.97 -0.71 -3.13
C THR A 157 -6.62 0.75 -3.32
N LYS A 158 -7.55 1.57 -3.80
CA LYS A 158 -7.39 3.02 -3.85
C LYS A 158 -8.14 3.63 -2.67
N SER A 159 -7.47 4.48 -1.91
CA SER A 159 -8.07 5.32 -0.89
C SER A 159 -8.26 6.72 -1.48
N GLU A 160 -9.45 7.28 -1.34
CA GLU A 160 -9.79 8.63 -1.81
C GLU A 160 -10.46 9.39 -0.66
N MET A 161 -9.90 10.54 -0.30
CA MET A 161 -10.56 11.53 0.57
C MET A 161 -11.62 12.27 -0.26
N ASN A 162 -12.88 12.17 0.15
CA ASN A 162 -13.98 12.89 -0.49
C ASN A 162 -14.54 13.90 0.51
N LEU A 163 -14.75 15.15 0.07
CA LEU A 163 -15.56 16.10 0.84
C LEU A 163 -17.02 15.69 0.78
N MET A 164 -17.66 15.58 1.94
CA MET A 164 -19.09 15.37 2.03
C MET A 164 -19.78 16.73 1.82
N ASN A 165 -20.44 16.90 0.68
CA ASN A 165 -21.28 18.06 0.44
C ASN A 165 -22.60 17.61 -0.22
N GLU A 166 -23.65 18.42 -0.07
CA GLU A 166 -24.99 18.06 -0.55
C GLU A 166 -25.11 18.04 -2.09
N HIS A 167 -24.16 18.67 -2.79
CA HIS A 167 -24.22 18.93 -4.23
C HIS A 167 -23.16 18.19 -5.06
N ASP A 168 -22.38 17.30 -4.44
CA ASP A 168 -21.24 16.58 -5.03
C ASP A 168 -20.27 17.51 -5.80
N LEU A 169 -20.09 18.74 -5.29
CA LEU A 169 -19.22 19.76 -5.88
C LEU A 169 -17.74 19.40 -5.64
N PRO A 170 -16.84 19.76 -6.56
CA PRO A 170 -15.42 19.48 -6.38
C PRO A 170 -14.86 20.28 -5.18
N PRO A 171 -13.85 19.74 -4.48
CA PRO A 171 -13.17 20.44 -3.39
C PRO A 171 -12.70 21.85 -3.77
N GLU A 172 -12.25 21.99 -5.03
CA GLU A 172 -11.70 23.21 -5.61
C GLU A 172 -12.67 24.40 -5.60
N ASP A 173 -13.97 24.12 -5.70
CA ASP A 173 -15.03 25.14 -5.76
C ASP A 173 -15.52 25.59 -4.37
N ILE A 174 -15.18 24.84 -3.33
CA ILE A 174 -15.70 25.05 -1.96
C ILE A 174 -14.60 25.50 -1.00
N LEU A 175 -13.44 24.85 -1.07
CA LEU A 175 -12.35 25.08 -0.14
C LEU A 175 -11.51 26.27 -0.58
N SER A 176 -11.04 27.05 0.38
CA SER A 176 -9.94 27.99 0.12
C SER A 176 -8.66 27.23 -0.25
N GLU A 177 -7.77 27.86 -1.01
CA GLU A 177 -6.48 27.27 -1.41
C GLU A 177 -5.67 26.76 -0.20
N GLY A 178 -5.65 27.54 0.91
CA GLY A 178 -4.98 27.13 2.15
C GLY A 178 -5.62 25.91 2.82
N GLU A 179 -6.95 25.75 2.74
CA GLU A 179 -7.65 24.55 3.22
C GLU A 179 -7.37 23.33 2.34
N GLN A 180 -7.31 23.51 1.02
CA GLN A 180 -6.96 22.44 0.08
C GLN A 180 -5.54 21.94 0.33
N ASN A 181 -4.57 22.85 0.48
CA ASN A 181 -3.18 22.50 0.77
C ASN A 181 -3.05 21.82 2.13
N SER A 182 -3.72 22.36 3.17
CA SER A 182 -3.72 21.76 4.51
C SER A 182 -4.31 20.34 4.51
N ALA A 183 -5.44 20.14 3.83
CA ALA A 183 -6.09 18.83 3.75
C ALA A 183 -5.26 17.82 2.94
N SER A 184 -4.66 18.26 1.83
CA SER A 184 -3.80 17.43 0.98
C SER A 184 -2.54 16.99 1.74
N LEU A 185 -1.92 17.91 2.48
CA LEU A 185 -0.76 17.60 3.30
C LEU A 185 -1.13 16.64 4.43
N ALA A 186 -2.25 16.87 5.14
CA ALA A 186 -2.76 15.95 6.16
C ALA A 186 -2.99 14.53 5.62
N TYR A 187 -3.59 14.43 4.43
CA TYR A 187 -3.82 13.15 3.76
C TYR A 187 -2.51 12.44 3.42
N PHE A 188 -1.58 13.16 2.80
CA PHE A 188 -0.25 12.62 2.46
C PHE A 188 0.50 12.11 3.69
N LEU A 189 0.46 12.85 4.80
CA LEU A 189 1.11 12.46 6.04
C LEU A 189 0.47 11.23 6.68
N SER A 190 -0.85 11.13 6.67
CA SER A 190 -1.59 9.95 7.15
C SER A 190 -1.34 8.70 6.31
N GLU A 191 -0.99 8.86 5.03
CA GLU A 191 -0.60 7.74 4.17
C GLU A 191 0.84 7.29 4.48
N ILE A 192 1.74 8.24 4.71
CA ILE A 192 3.16 7.98 4.98
C ILE A 192 3.39 7.28 6.32
N SER A 193 2.63 7.62 7.35
CA SER A 193 2.69 6.98 8.67
C SER A 193 2.36 5.47 8.62
N HIS A 194 1.55 5.07 7.64
CA HIS A 194 1.16 3.67 7.40
C HIS A 194 2.02 2.98 6.33
N ALA A 195 2.97 3.69 5.72
CA ALA A 195 3.85 3.12 4.71
C ALA A 195 4.91 2.22 5.37
N ASP A 196 5.05 0.98 4.88
CA ASP A 196 6.05 0.01 5.37
C ASP A 196 7.48 0.31 4.87
N HIS A 197 7.76 1.56 4.49
CA HIS A 197 9.06 1.98 3.95
C HIS A 197 9.46 3.40 4.41
N ASN A 198 10.75 3.58 4.67
CA ASN A 198 11.35 4.89 4.97
C ASN A 198 11.90 5.52 3.69
N GLY A 199 11.02 5.62 2.68
CA GLY A 199 11.39 6.21 1.39
C GLY A 199 11.73 7.69 1.53
N THR A 200 12.56 8.21 0.62
CA THR A 200 12.85 9.65 0.56
C THR A 200 11.57 10.43 0.27
N LEU A 201 11.29 11.44 1.08
CA LEU A 201 10.18 12.36 0.86
C LEU A 201 10.67 13.61 0.14
N VAL A 202 9.89 14.07 -0.83
CA VAL A 202 10.18 15.31 -1.58
C VAL A 202 8.97 16.23 -1.47
N PHE A 203 9.17 17.39 -0.87
CA PHE A 203 8.16 18.45 -0.77
C PHE A 203 8.50 19.57 -1.74
N ASP A 204 7.58 19.89 -2.64
CA ASP A 204 7.69 21.06 -3.53
C ASP A 204 6.74 22.15 -3.02
N ASP A 205 7.32 23.15 -2.37
CA ASP A 205 6.67 24.30 -1.74
C ASP A 205 5.46 23.95 -0.84
N PRO A 206 5.67 23.18 0.25
CA PRO A 206 4.59 22.60 1.05
C PRO A 206 3.76 23.61 1.86
N ILE A 207 4.11 24.90 1.79
CA ILE A 207 3.47 25.96 2.58
C ILE A 207 2.75 27.02 1.76
N SER A 208 2.54 26.79 0.46
CA SER A 208 1.78 27.74 -0.37
C SER A 208 0.41 28.05 0.24
N SER A 209 0.08 29.33 0.38
CA SER A 209 -1.19 29.81 0.94
C SER A 209 -1.50 29.34 2.37
N LEU A 210 -0.48 28.97 3.16
CA LEU A 210 -0.60 28.68 4.60
C LEU A 210 -0.30 29.92 5.46
N ASP A 211 -0.95 30.00 6.61
CA ASP A 211 -0.62 31.00 7.64
C ASP A 211 0.64 30.61 8.45
N SER A 212 1.21 31.56 9.18
CA SER A 212 2.46 31.35 9.93
C SER A 212 2.39 30.21 10.95
N PHE A 213 1.24 30.01 11.61
CA PHE A 213 1.06 28.92 12.58
C PHE A 213 1.15 27.56 11.87
N ARG A 214 0.51 27.41 10.72
CA ARG A 214 0.59 26.19 9.92
C ARG A 214 2.01 25.98 9.38
N CYS A 215 2.68 27.02 8.89
CA CYS A 215 4.07 26.93 8.42
C CYS A 215 5.02 26.40 9.52
N GLU A 216 4.89 26.90 10.75
CA GLU A 216 5.68 26.43 11.90
C GLU A 216 5.44 24.95 12.20
N TYR A 217 4.17 24.53 12.19
CA TYR A 217 3.81 23.14 12.41
C TYR A 217 4.35 22.23 11.32
N VAL A 218 4.21 22.62 10.04
CA VAL A 218 4.77 21.85 8.91
C VAL A 218 6.29 21.72 9.06
N ALA A 219 6.99 22.77 9.47
CA ALA A 219 8.43 22.70 9.69
C ALA A 219 8.78 21.75 10.85
N GLU A 220 8.04 21.78 11.95
CA GLU A 220 8.23 20.86 13.08
C GLU A 220 8.06 19.40 12.65
N LEU A 221 6.98 19.11 11.93
CA LEU A 221 6.69 17.78 11.42
C LEU A 221 7.73 17.30 10.41
N ILE A 222 8.19 18.16 9.49
CA ILE A 222 9.31 17.82 8.60
C ILE A 222 10.56 17.52 9.43
N GLY A 223 10.79 18.25 10.52
CA GLY A 223 11.86 17.96 11.47
C GLY A 223 11.76 16.54 12.05
N ASP A 224 10.57 16.12 12.47
CA ASP A 224 10.33 14.76 12.99
C ASP A 224 10.53 13.71 11.90
N LEU A 225 10.03 13.95 10.68
CA LEU A 225 10.24 13.04 9.54
C LEU A 225 11.73 12.89 9.20
N CYS A 226 12.52 13.96 9.31
CA CYS A 226 13.96 13.93 9.05
C CYS A 226 14.75 13.01 10.00
N GLU A 227 14.22 12.68 11.18
CA GLU A 227 14.89 11.74 12.10
C GLU A 227 14.84 10.29 11.58
N GLU A 228 13.83 9.94 10.79
CA GLU A 228 13.58 8.58 10.33
C GLU A 228 13.96 8.33 8.87
N ARG A 229 13.93 9.38 8.04
CA ARG A 229 14.09 9.27 6.59
C ARG A 229 14.71 10.52 5.97
N GLN A 230 15.23 10.38 4.75
CA GLN A 230 15.70 11.52 3.98
C GLN A 230 14.52 12.38 3.53
N VAL A 231 14.59 13.69 3.75
CA VAL A 231 13.61 14.66 3.26
C VAL A 231 14.30 15.71 2.39
N ILE A 232 13.72 16.01 1.24
CA ILE A 232 14.14 17.06 0.32
C ILE A 232 13.00 18.07 0.26
N VAL A 233 13.30 19.34 0.52
CA VAL A 233 12.31 20.42 0.46
C VAL A 233 12.76 21.45 -0.57
N PHE A 234 11.91 21.73 -1.54
CA PHE A 234 12.00 22.90 -2.39
C PHE A 234 11.07 23.96 -1.81
N THR A 235 11.59 25.17 -1.63
CA THR A 235 10.76 26.31 -1.21
C THR A 235 11.39 27.59 -1.74
N HIS A 236 10.54 28.56 -2.02
CA HIS A 236 10.95 29.92 -2.34
C HIS A 236 10.83 30.86 -1.13
N ASP A 237 10.29 30.37 -0.02
CA ASP A 237 10.03 31.13 1.19
C ASP A 237 11.22 31.07 2.15
N MET A 238 11.83 32.23 2.43
CA MET A 238 12.97 32.36 3.35
C MET A 238 12.59 32.17 4.81
N PHE A 239 11.35 32.51 5.20
CA PHE A 239 10.83 32.28 6.54
C PHE A 239 10.69 30.78 6.81
N PHE A 240 10.14 30.04 5.86
CA PHE A 240 10.05 28.60 6.00
C PHE A 240 11.41 27.91 5.99
N LEU A 241 12.36 28.35 5.15
CA LEU A 241 13.74 27.89 5.21
C LEU A 241 14.35 28.10 6.61
N HIS A 242 14.12 29.27 7.22
CA HIS A 242 14.59 29.55 8.58
C HIS A 242 14.00 28.57 9.60
N LEU A 243 12.69 28.32 9.55
CA LEU A 243 12.02 27.35 10.42
C LEU A 243 12.60 25.94 10.24
N LEU A 244 12.82 25.49 9.01
CA LEU A 244 13.43 24.18 8.73
C LEU A 244 14.85 24.06 9.31
N LEU A 245 15.70 25.07 9.08
CA LEU A 245 17.06 25.08 9.64
C LEU A 245 17.06 25.08 11.16
N HIS A 246 16.10 25.77 11.79
CA HIS A 246 15.90 25.74 13.23
C HIS A 246 15.53 24.32 13.72
N GLN A 247 14.57 23.65 13.08
CA GLN A 247 14.13 22.31 13.48
C GLN A 247 15.22 21.25 13.31
N VAL A 248 16.01 21.35 12.24
CA VAL A 248 17.19 20.52 11.98
C VAL A 248 18.28 20.76 13.03
N SER A 249 18.58 22.02 13.34
CA SER A 249 19.59 22.39 14.34
C SER A 249 19.19 21.92 15.74
N LYS A 250 17.91 22.11 16.12
CA LYS A 250 17.33 21.66 17.38
C LYS A 250 17.48 20.15 17.59
N ARG A 251 17.32 19.36 16.52
CA ARG A 251 17.44 17.88 16.53
C ARG A 251 18.84 17.37 16.18
N SER A 252 19.81 18.26 15.91
CA SER A 252 21.18 17.90 15.47
C SER A 252 21.21 17.00 14.23
N ILE A 253 20.28 17.22 13.29
CA ILE A 253 20.17 16.44 12.05
C ILE A 253 21.17 17.00 11.02
N PRO A 254 21.96 16.15 10.33
CA PRO A 254 22.82 16.62 9.24
C PRO A 254 21.98 17.16 8.07
N ASN A 255 22.26 18.39 7.63
CA ASN A 255 21.59 18.99 6.48
C ASN A 255 22.56 19.58 5.46
N LYS A 256 22.06 19.75 4.23
CA LYS A 256 22.69 20.55 3.18
C LYS A 256 21.66 21.49 2.60
N THR A 257 22.09 22.69 2.22
CA THR A 257 21.22 23.69 1.61
C THR A 257 21.81 24.17 0.31
N TYR A 258 21.02 24.05 -0.75
CA TYR A 258 21.40 24.48 -2.08
C TYR A 258 20.56 25.67 -2.50
N TYR A 259 21.18 26.63 -3.18
CA TYR A 259 20.48 27.75 -3.80
C TYR A 259 20.38 27.52 -5.30
N VAL A 260 19.14 27.46 -5.80
CA VAL A 260 18.87 27.28 -7.22
C VAL A 260 18.53 28.63 -7.84
N LYS A 261 19.34 29.06 -8.80
CA LYS A 261 19.16 30.35 -9.50
C LYS A 261 18.91 30.17 -10.99
N ARG A 262 18.27 31.18 -11.56
CA ARG A 262 18.14 31.35 -13.00
C ARG A 262 19.15 32.39 -13.48
N THR A 263 19.91 32.05 -14.50
CA THR A 263 20.78 32.97 -15.24
C THR A 263 20.05 33.44 -16.51
N SER A 264 20.63 34.40 -17.24
CA SER A 264 20.06 34.89 -18.50
C SER A 264 19.88 33.79 -19.57
N GLN A 265 20.67 32.72 -19.50
CA GLN A 265 20.68 31.64 -20.51
C GLN A 265 20.16 30.30 -19.98
N TYR A 266 20.32 30.02 -18.68
CA TYR A 266 20.01 28.72 -18.09
C TYR A 266 19.19 28.86 -16.81
N ALA A 267 18.15 28.05 -16.67
CA ALA A 267 17.46 27.82 -15.41
C ALA A 267 18.07 26.61 -14.69
N GLY A 268 18.04 26.60 -13.35
CA GLY A 268 18.51 25.46 -12.56
C GLY A 268 20.01 25.46 -12.25
N VAL A 269 20.65 26.63 -12.21
CA VAL A 269 22.06 26.71 -11.76
C VAL A 269 22.08 26.54 -10.25
N VAL A 270 22.66 25.44 -9.78
CA VAL A 270 22.73 25.08 -8.36
C VAL A 270 24.05 25.56 -7.76
N GLU A 271 23.96 26.24 -6.62
CA GLU A 271 25.10 26.57 -5.79
C GLU A 271 24.99 25.85 -4.44
N ASP A 272 26.09 25.23 -3.97
CA ASP A 272 26.18 24.56 -2.66
C ASP A 272 26.38 25.57 -1.53
N ASN A 273 25.41 26.48 -1.40
CA ASN A 273 25.44 27.53 -0.41
C ASN A 273 24.06 28.17 -0.23
N LEU A 274 23.84 28.74 0.95
CA LEU A 274 22.64 29.54 1.25
C LEU A 274 22.53 30.76 0.32
N PRO A 275 21.31 31.25 0.04
CA PRO A 275 21.09 32.59 -0.53
C PRO A 275 21.83 33.67 0.28
N TRP A 276 22.25 34.76 -0.38
CA TRP A 276 23.00 35.85 0.27
C TRP A 276 22.30 36.37 1.54
N GLU A 277 20.98 36.54 1.48
CA GLU A 277 20.11 36.97 2.57
C GLU A 277 20.18 36.04 3.79
N ALA A 278 20.35 34.73 3.57
CA ALA A 278 20.36 33.71 4.61
C ALA A 278 21.77 33.35 5.12
N LYS A 279 22.84 33.65 4.36
CA LYS A 279 24.24 33.35 4.78
C LYS A 279 24.65 34.14 6.04
N PRO A 280 25.12 33.50 7.12
CA PRO A 280 25.61 34.22 8.30
C PRO A 280 26.85 35.04 7.97
N ILE A 281 27.09 36.12 8.73
CA ILE A 281 28.30 36.95 8.56
C ILE A 281 29.52 36.09 8.90
N SER A 282 30.36 35.80 7.92
CA SER A 282 31.55 34.95 8.05
C SER A 282 32.67 35.53 7.20
N GLU A 283 33.88 35.01 7.34
CA GLU A 283 35.00 35.46 6.49
C GLU A 283 34.69 35.29 4.99
N SER A 284 34.07 34.16 4.62
CA SER A 284 33.60 33.93 3.25
C SER A 284 32.60 35.00 2.78
N TRP A 285 31.71 35.44 3.65
CA TRP A 285 30.73 36.49 3.36
C TRP A 285 31.43 37.85 3.14
N LEU A 286 32.39 38.19 3.99
CA LEU A 286 33.20 39.41 3.88
C LEU A 286 34.05 39.41 2.59
N SER A 287 34.58 38.25 2.21
CA SER A 287 35.37 38.11 0.97
C SER A 287 34.56 38.42 -0.29
N VAL A 288 33.27 38.10 -0.30
CA VAL A 288 32.36 38.43 -1.41
C VAL A 288 32.20 39.94 -1.54
N LEU A 289 31.99 40.66 -0.43
CA LEU A 289 31.89 42.14 -0.46
C LEU A 289 33.19 42.80 -0.95
N LYS A 290 34.35 42.28 -0.52
CA LYS A 290 35.66 42.76 -1.02
C LYS A 290 35.76 42.60 -2.53
N LYS A 291 35.40 41.43 -3.05
CA LYS A 291 35.41 41.16 -4.49
C LYS A 291 34.42 42.04 -5.26
N ASP A 292 33.24 42.29 -4.69
CA ASP A 292 32.26 43.22 -5.28
C ASP A 292 32.84 44.64 -5.38
N PHE A 293 33.56 45.10 -4.35
CA PHE A 293 34.26 46.38 -4.36
C PHE A 293 35.40 46.42 -5.38
N GLU A 294 36.24 45.40 -5.47
CA GLU A 294 37.33 45.33 -6.46
C GLU A 294 36.81 45.45 -7.90
N ASN A 295 35.67 44.79 -8.18
CA ASN A 295 35.00 44.92 -9.47
C ASN A 295 34.49 46.35 -9.69
N LEU A 296 33.86 46.96 -8.68
CA LEU A 296 33.33 48.32 -8.74
C LEU A 296 34.44 49.36 -8.96
N ASP A 297 35.55 49.24 -8.23
CA ASP A 297 36.73 50.10 -8.35
C ASP A 297 37.32 50.01 -9.77
N GLY A 298 37.45 48.79 -10.29
CA GLY A 298 37.91 48.55 -11.66
C GLY A 298 37.00 49.11 -12.76
N MET A 299 35.76 49.51 -12.45
CA MET A 299 34.80 50.13 -13.37
C MET A 299 34.87 51.66 -13.37
N PHE A 300 35.45 52.29 -12.35
CA PHE A 300 35.41 53.74 -12.15
C PHE A 300 35.92 54.55 -13.35
N GLU A 301 37.01 54.10 -13.99
CA GLU A 301 37.60 54.77 -15.16
C GLU A 301 37.08 54.24 -16.50
N LYS A 302 36.36 53.12 -16.51
CA LYS A 302 36.00 52.38 -17.74
C LYS A 302 34.56 52.58 -18.19
N VAL A 303 33.72 53.08 -17.29
CA VAL A 303 32.27 53.10 -17.46
C VAL A 303 31.76 54.53 -17.29
N ASP A 304 30.70 54.87 -18.01
CA ASP A 304 30.05 56.18 -17.89
C ASP A 304 29.48 56.42 -16.48
N THR A 305 29.36 57.70 -16.11
CA THR A 305 29.01 58.17 -14.76
C THR A 305 27.69 57.57 -14.27
N ASP A 306 26.67 57.51 -15.13
CA ASP A 306 25.34 57.00 -14.76
C ASP A 306 25.36 55.49 -14.51
N LYS A 307 26.11 54.74 -15.33
CA LYS A 307 26.28 53.29 -15.16
C LYS A 307 27.12 52.98 -13.91
N TYR A 308 28.18 53.75 -13.65
CA TYR A 308 28.95 53.62 -12.42
C TYR A 308 28.07 53.87 -11.20
N ARG A 309 27.26 54.95 -11.21
CA ARG A 309 26.30 55.25 -10.14
C ARG A 309 25.33 54.09 -9.87
N TYR A 310 24.80 53.45 -10.90
CA TYR A 310 23.92 52.28 -10.72
C TYR A 310 24.61 51.14 -9.96
N HIS A 311 25.87 50.85 -10.27
CA HIS A 311 26.64 49.83 -9.55
C HIS A 311 26.98 50.25 -8.12
N VAL A 312 27.27 51.52 -7.89
CA VAL A 312 27.48 52.09 -6.54
C VAL A 312 26.21 51.97 -5.70
N ASP A 313 25.04 52.35 -6.25
CA ASP A 313 23.76 52.24 -5.55
C ASP A 313 23.46 50.77 -5.19
N SER A 314 23.71 49.84 -6.11
CA SER A 314 23.57 48.40 -5.86
C SER A 314 24.51 47.90 -4.77
N PHE A 315 25.77 48.37 -4.75
CA PHE A 315 26.74 48.03 -3.72
C PHE A 315 26.31 48.54 -2.34
N TYR A 316 25.89 49.80 -2.23
CA TYR A 316 25.42 50.37 -0.96
C TYR A 316 24.12 49.72 -0.46
N GLN A 317 23.23 49.28 -1.36
CA GLN A 317 22.07 48.46 -0.98
C GLN A 317 22.52 47.14 -0.32
N ARG A 318 23.54 46.49 -0.89
CA ARG A 318 24.10 45.25 -0.31
C ARG A 318 24.81 45.52 1.01
N LEU A 319 25.60 46.59 1.10
CA LEU A 319 26.29 46.99 2.33
C LEU A 319 25.32 47.35 3.45
N ARG A 320 24.22 48.05 3.14
CA ARG A 320 23.12 48.34 4.09
C ARG A 320 22.52 47.06 4.64
N LYS A 321 22.17 46.10 3.78
CA LYS A 321 21.69 44.78 4.22
C LYS A 321 22.71 44.10 5.13
N GLY A 322 24.01 44.24 4.84
CA GLY A 322 25.10 43.79 5.69
C GLY A 322 25.09 44.43 7.08
N TRP A 323 24.95 45.75 7.16
CA TRP A 323 24.83 46.48 8.43
C TRP A 323 23.63 46.03 9.26
N GLU A 324 22.47 45.85 8.62
CA GLU A 324 21.29 45.39 9.33
C GLU A 324 21.47 43.95 9.84
N LYS A 325 22.11 43.09 9.05
CA LYS A 325 22.46 41.73 9.47
C LYS A 325 23.50 41.70 10.59
N LEU A 326 24.46 42.62 10.59
CA LEU A 326 25.44 42.78 11.66
C LEU A 326 24.76 43.15 12.98
N VAL A 327 23.76 44.03 12.91
CA VAL A 327 22.96 44.40 14.08
C VAL A 327 22.21 43.19 14.62
N GLU A 328 21.54 42.41 13.77
CA GLU A 328 20.76 41.22 14.17
C GLU A 328 21.66 40.11 14.72
N GLU A 329 22.65 39.66 13.96
CA GLU A 329 23.46 38.48 14.30
C GLU A 329 24.55 38.75 15.34
N VAL A 330 25.16 39.94 15.31
CA VAL A 330 26.40 40.20 16.07
C VAL A 330 26.13 41.15 17.23
N LEU A 331 25.54 42.32 16.99
CA LEU A 331 25.29 43.31 18.05
C LEU A 331 24.20 42.83 19.02
N PHE A 332 23.09 42.31 18.47
CA PHE A 332 22.01 41.73 19.26
C PHE A 332 22.18 40.25 19.55
N LYS A 333 23.24 39.59 19.06
CA LYS A 333 23.50 38.14 19.22
C LYS A 333 22.28 37.26 18.92
N GLY A 334 21.46 37.68 17.96
CA GLY A 334 20.23 37.02 17.55
C GLY A 334 19.09 37.07 18.58
N VAL A 335 19.03 38.09 19.44
CA VAL A 335 17.83 38.41 20.25
C VAL A 335 16.64 38.71 19.34
N ILE A 336 16.90 39.44 18.25
CA ILE A 336 15.94 39.73 17.19
C ILE A 336 16.57 39.25 15.89
N ASN A 337 15.90 38.36 15.17
CA ASN A 337 16.30 37.91 13.84
C ASN A 337 15.19 38.19 12.85
N ARG A 338 15.54 38.51 11.60
CA ARG A 338 14.56 38.40 10.52
C ARG A 338 14.03 36.99 10.43
N PHE A 339 12.74 36.89 10.19
CA PHE A 339 12.04 35.62 9.98
C PHE A 339 11.92 34.73 11.22
N ASP A 340 12.18 35.28 12.41
CA ASP A 340 11.85 34.65 13.68
C ASP A 340 10.69 35.41 14.33
N HIS A 341 9.64 34.69 14.76
CA HIS A 341 8.50 35.30 15.44
C HIS A 341 8.76 35.49 16.94
N MET A 342 9.82 34.87 17.49
CA MET A 342 10.18 34.97 18.89
C MET A 342 11.31 35.97 19.12
N ILE A 343 11.20 36.69 20.24
CA ILE A 343 12.30 37.45 20.81
C ILE A 343 13.04 36.53 21.79
N HIS A 344 14.33 36.29 21.55
CA HIS A 344 15.15 35.41 22.38
C HIS A 344 15.64 36.13 23.63
N ILE A 345 14.75 36.29 24.62
CA ILE A 345 15.02 37.03 25.88
C ILE A 345 16.27 36.49 26.61
N SER A 346 16.50 35.18 26.55
CA SER A 346 17.68 34.54 27.15
C SER A 346 19.01 35.06 26.60
N ARG A 347 19.03 35.56 25.37
CA ARG A 347 20.23 36.11 24.72
C ARG A 347 20.49 37.57 25.06
N ILE A 348 19.55 38.28 25.69
CA ILE A 348 19.70 39.69 26.05
C ILE A 348 20.92 39.92 26.95
N GLN A 349 21.17 39.00 27.88
CA GLN A 349 22.33 39.09 28.80
C GLN A 349 23.68 39.02 28.09
N SER A 350 23.71 38.47 26.87
CA SER A 350 24.93 38.32 26.09
C SER A 350 25.20 39.50 25.14
N MET A 351 24.24 40.42 24.97
CA MET A 351 24.35 41.54 24.04
C MET A 351 25.55 42.43 24.40
N ASP A 352 26.32 42.83 23.38
CA ASP A 352 27.44 43.74 23.54
C ASP A 352 27.13 45.05 22.81
N ILE A 353 26.46 45.96 23.53
CA ILE A 353 26.01 47.25 22.99
C ILE A 353 26.80 48.37 23.68
N SER A 354 27.93 48.72 23.08
CA SER A 354 28.65 49.94 23.43
C SER A 354 28.11 51.13 22.64
N GLU A 355 28.08 52.32 23.28
CA GLU A 355 27.63 53.56 22.64
C GLU A 355 28.48 53.91 21.40
N ALA A 356 29.78 53.61 21.44
CA ALA A 356 30.68 53.76 20.31
C ALA A 356 30.28 52.89 19.11
N SER A 357 29.91 51.63 19.33
CA SER A 357 29.50 50.71 18.25
C SER A 357 28.14 51.11 17.68
N LEU A 358 27.20 51.52 18.54
CA LEU A 358 25.88 51.99 18.12
C LEU A 358 26.00 53.24 17.24
N GLN A 359 26.88 54.18 17.61
CA GLN A 359 27.10 55.40 16.83
C GLN A 359 27.73 55.09 15.45
N LYS A 360 28.74 54.21 15.41
CA LYS A 360 29.35 53.74 14.14
C LYS A 360 28.31 53.09 13.21
N VAL A 361 27.47 52.20 13.76
CA VAL A 361 26.38 51.54 13.00
C VAL A 361 25.39 52.59 12.49
N LYS A 362 24.94 53.52 13.34
CA LYS A 362 23.97 54.55 13.00
C LYS A 362 24.46 55.45 11.86
N ASP A 363 25.70 55.93 11.95
CA ASP A 363 26.28 56.82 10.95
C ASP A 363 26.47 56.11 9.61
N SER A 364 26.98 54.87 9.65
CA SER A 364 27.22 54.06 8.46
C SER A 364 25.91 53.62 7.80
N TRP A 365 24.91 53.18 8.59
CA TRP A 365 23.58 52.81 8.10
C TRP A 365 22.84 54.01 7.51
N SER A 366 22.93 55.19 8.14
CA SER A 366 22.36 56.43 7.62
C SER A 366 22.99 56.81 6.28
N LYS A 367 24.33 56.73 6.17
CA LYS A 367 25.06 56.96 4.93
C LYS A 367 24.61 55.99 3.82
N CYS A 368 24.55 54.69 4.09
CA CYS A 368 24.10 53.69 3.11
C CYS A 368 22.65 53.93 2.68
N SER A 369 21.77 54.29 3.62
CA SER A 369 20.35 54.53 3.35
C SER A 369 20.08 55.64 2.34
N ARG A 370 20.98 56.63 2.25
CA ARG A 370 20.90 57.72 1.25
C ARG A 370 20.99 57.23 -0.20
N PHE A 371 21.56 56.03 -0.44
CA PHE A 371 21.72 55.42 -1.76
C PHE A 371 20.67 54.34 -2.09
N VAL A 372 19.74 54.05 -1.16
CA VAL A 372 18.71 53.00 -1.33
C VAL A 372 17.35 53.53 -1.77
N HIS A 373 17.02 54.79 -1.44
CA HIS A 373 15.74 55.38 -1.81
C HIS A 373 15.79 55.98 -3.22
N HIS A 374 14.80 55.65 -4.06
CA HIS A 374 14.61 56.22 -5.40
C HIS A 374 14.49 57.76 -5.39
N ASP A 375 14.17 58.36 -4.26
CA ASP A 375 14.11 59.82 -4.08
C ASP A 375 15.49 60.51 -4.14
N SER A 376 16.59 59.75 -4.06
CA SER A 376 17.96 60.26 -4.27
C SER A 376 18.22 60.75 -5.71
N VAL A 377 17.34 60.41 -6.66
CA VAL A 377 17.35 60.98 -8.03
C VAL A 377 17.03 62.47 -8.00
N PHE A 378 16.14 62.93 -7.11
CA PHE A 378 15.82 64.36 -6.95
C PHE A 378 16.90 65.13 -6.19
N ALA A 379 17.64 64.47 -5.29
CA ALA A 379 18.63 65.11 -4.42
C ALA A 379 20.02 65.34 -5.05
N ARG A 380 20.31 64.82 -6.26
CA ARG A 380 21.63 64.91 -6.93
C ARG A 380 22.81 64.64 -6.00
N LEU A 381 22.71 63.61 -5.15
CA LEU A 381 23.83 63.22 -4.30
C LEU A 381 25.03 62.87 -5.17
N SER A 382 26.20 63.43 -4.85
CA SER A 382 27.44 63.10 -5.53
C SER A 382 27.75 61.63 -5.33
N THR A 383 28.04 60.92 -6.42
CA THR A 383 28.45 59.51 -6.37
C THR A 383 29.78 59.39 -5.62
N PRO A 384 29.87 58.58 -4.56
CA PRO A 384 31.10 58.35 -3.82
C PRO A 384 32.24 57.87 -4.72
N ARG A 385 33.44 58.37 -4.47
CA ARG A 385 34.66 57.90 -5.14
C ARG A 385 35.09 56.55 -4.58
N PRO A 386 35.86 55.74 -5.32
CA PRO A 386 36.29 54.42 -4.85
C PRO A 386 36.99 54.44 -3.49
N ASN A 387 37.80 55.46 -3.19
CA ASN A 387 38.43 55.63 -1.87
C ASN A 387 37.41 55.78 -0.73
N GLU A 388 36.31 56.51 -0.96
CA GLU A 388 35.25 56.69 0.04
C GLU A 388 34.47 55.39 0.26
N ILE A 389 34.20 54.66 -0.83
CA ILE A 389 33.52 53.35 -0.77
C ILE A 389 34.41 52.32 -0.05
N LYS A 390 35.72 52.35 -0.31
CA LYS A 390 36.70 51.49 0.36
C LYS A 390 36.71 51.74 1.87
N GLN A 391 36.76 53.01 2.29
CA GLN A 391 36.70 53.36 3.71
C GLN A 391 35.42 52.86 4.39
N ASP A 392 34.27 52.98 3.72
CA ASP A 392 33.01 52.48 4.26
C ASP A 392 32.99 50.94 4.39
N LEU A 393 33.58 50.24 3.42
CA LEU A 393 33.70 48.79 3.43
C LEU A 393 34.67 48.32 4.52
N ASP A 394 35.84 48.95 4.62
CA ASP A 394 36.86 48.63 5.63
C ASP A 394 36.30 48.84 7.04
N LEU A 395 35.57 49.93 7.27
CA LEU A 395 34.90 50.20 8.55
C LEU A 395 33.89 49.11 8.91
N PHE A 396 33.09 48.65 7.93
CA PHE A 396 32.17 47.53 8.15
C PHE A 396 32.91 46.23 8.50
N ILE A 397 33.98 45.91 7.78
CA ILE A 397 34.77 44.69 8.00
C ILE A 397 35.45 44.70 9.36
N GLU A 398 36.08 45.82 9.74
CA GLU A 398 36.72 46.00 11.04
C GLU A 398 35.72 45.76 12.16
N LEU A 399 34.57 46.44 12.12
CA LEU A 399 33.55 46.28 13.15
C LEU A 399 32.98 44.85 13.19
N ALA A 400 32.79 44.22 12.03
CA ALA A 400 32.32 42.84 11.95
C ALA A 400 33.30 41.85 12.57
N LYS A 401 34.61 42.06 12.39
CA LYS A 401 35.67 41.23 12.99
C LYS A 401 35.78 41.48 14.50
N ASP A 402 35.80 42.74 14.90
CA ASP A 402 35.92 43.16 16.31
C ASP A 402 34.79 42.57 17.17
N LEU A 403 33.55 42.68 16.70
CA LEU A 403 32.37 42.29 17.49
C LEU A 403 32.08 40.79 17.48
N LYS A 404 32.56 40.06 16.47
CA LYS A 404 32.26 38.62 16.31
C LYS A 404 33.41 37.72 16.78
N GLU A 405 34.51 38.31 17.27
CA GLU A 405 35.77 37.58 17.55
C GLU A 405 36.14 36.64 16.39
N ILE A 406 35.89 37.07 15.14
CA ILE A 406 36.28 36.27 13.97
C ILE A 406 37.79 36.31 13.92
N GLU A 407 38.44 35.22 14.37
CA GLU A 407 39.88 35.04 14.23
C GLU A 407 40.30 35.26 12.78
N SER A 408 41.45 35.94 12.64
CA SER A 408 41.97 36.57 11.44
C SER A 408 42.20 35.64 10.27
#